data_AF-A0A3M0Z2G6-F1
#
_entry.id   AF-A0A3M0Z2G6-F1
#
_cell.length_a   1.000
_cell.length_b   1.000
_cell.length_c   1.000
_cell.angle_alpha   90.00
_cell.angle_beta   90.00
_cell.angle_gamma   90.00
#
_symmetry.space_group_name_H-M   'P 1'
#
loop_
_entity.id
_entity.type
_entity.pdbx_description
1 polymer ?
#
loop_
_entity_poly.entity_id
_entity_poly.type
_entity_poly.pdbx_seq_one_letter_code
_entity_poly.pdbx_strand_id
1 'polypeptide(L)'
;MVLSAKQILSSIPNITTEGIREDKKTRHPAHEFQAFAYKIAADFNDLVNLKLYLNLLKRVDRIIIEQAYSFAIDSRAADKKKSFLWKIKKLRDDL
;
A
#
# COMPACT_ATOMS: atom_id res chain seq x y z
N MET A 1 -24.52 -51.03 -11.17
CA MET A 1 -23.23 -51.49 -10.62
C MET A 1 -22.46 -50.24 -10.22
N VAL A 2 -22.52 -49.87 -8.94
CA VAL A 2 -22.12 -48.55 -8.44
C VAL A 2 -20.60 -48.49 -8.34
N LEU A 3 -19.97 -47.51 -8.99
CA LEU A 3 -18.51 -47.38 -9.05
C LEU A 3 -17.93 -47.08 -7.66
N SER A 4 -16.87 -47.80 -7.29
CA SER A 4 -16.18 -47.67 -6.00
C SER A 4 -15.64 -46.25 -5.79
N ALA A 5 -15.85 -45.70 -4.59
CA ALA A 5 -15.38 -44.36 -4.21
C ALA A 5 -13.87 -44.14 -4.44
N LYS A 6 -13.08 -45.23 -4.45
CA LYS A 6 -11.64 -45.20 -4.74
C LYS A 6 -11.32 -44.76 -6.17
N GLN A 7 -12.21 -45.05 -7.13
CA GLN A 7 -12.05 -44.68 -8.54
C GLN A 7 -12.35 -43.18 -8.79
N ILE A 8 -13.23 -42.59 -7.97
CA ILE A 8 -13.62 -41.18 -8.07
C ILE A 8 -12.47 -40.29 -7.55
N LEU A 9 -11.82 -40.70 -6.46
CA LEU A 9 -10.70 -39.96 -5.86
C LEU A 9 -9.43 -39.96 -6.72
N SER A 10 -9.20 -40.97 -7.58
CA SER A 10 -8.04 -41.00 -8.48
C SER A 10 -8.17 -40.11 -9.73
N SER A 11 -9.36 -39.55 -9.99
CA SER A 11 -9.62 -38.69 -11.15
C SER A 11 -9.81 -37.22 -10.80
N ILE A 12 -9.62 -36.83 -9.54
CA ILE A 12 -9.60 -35.41 -9.15
C ILE A 12 -8.20 -34.88 -9.51
N PRO A 13 -8.07 -33.94 -10.47
CA PRO A 13 -6.79 -33.28 -10.68
C PRO A 13 -6.40 -32.55 -9.39
N ASN A 14 -5.16 -32.77 -8.96
CA ASN A 14 -4.57 -32.14 -7.79
C ASN A 14 -4.71 -30.61 -7.87
N ILE A 15 -5.71 -30.04 -7.20
CA ILE A 15 -5.87 -28.59 -6.99
C ILE A 15 -4.87 -28.09 -5.95
N THR A 16 -3.60 -28.39 -6.14
CA THR A 16 -2.53 -27.86 -5.33
C THR A 16 -1.32 -27.69 -6.23
N THR A 17 -1.29 -26.54 -6.92
CA THR A 17 -0.15 -25.67 -7.27
C THR A 17 -0.63 -24.69 -8.35
N GLU A 18 -1.69 -23.92 -8.10
CA GLU A 18 -2.00 -22.76 -8.93
C GLU A 18 -1.01 -21.65 -8.51
N GLY A 19 -0.05 -21.41 -9.40
CA GLY A 19 1.22 -20.76 -9.10
C GLY A 19 1.11 -19.40 -8.41
N ILE A 20 2.03 -19.19 -7.46
CA ILE A 20 2.68 -17.90 -7.35
C ILE A 20 3.44 -17.72 -8.66
N ARG A 21 2.76 -17.15 -9.66
CA ARG A 21 3.44 -16.53 -10.78
C ARG A 21 4.27 -15.42 -10.16
N GLU A 22 5.56 -15.63 -9.96
CA GLU A 22 6.49 -14.51 -9.92
C GLU A 22 6.54 -13.93 -11.33
N ASP A 23 5.45 -13.26 -11.72
CA ASP A 23 5.54 -12.31 -12.81
C ASP A 23 6.52 -11.25 -12.33
N LYS A 24 7.74 -11.31 -12.89
CA LYS A 24 8.76 -10.28 -12.81
C LYS A 24 8.24 -9.04 -13.54
N LYS A 25 7.12 -8.51 -13.07
CA LYS A 25 6.44 -7.35 -13.59
C LYS A 25 7.31 -6.18 -13.17
N THR A 26 7.91 -5.54 -14.16
CA THR A 26 8.47 -4.20 -14.05
C THR A 26 7.65 -3.42 -13.03
N ARG A 27 8.21 -3.21 -11.82
CA ARG A 27 7.48 -2.65 -10.69
C ARG A 27 7.10 -1.23 -11.09
N HIS A 28 5.86 -1.07 -11.56
CA HIS A 28 5.45 0.19 -12.14
C HIS A 28 5.45 1.26 -11.04
N PRO A 29 5.96 2.47 -11.29
CA PRO A 29 5.98 3.55 -10.30
C PRO A 29 4.59 3.80 -9.67
N ALA A 30 3.52 3.60 -10.44
CA ALA A 30 2.14 3.68 -9.96
C ALA A 30 1.83 2.73 -8.79
N HIS A 31 2.41 1.52 -8.78
CA HIS A 31 2.21 0.56 -7.71
C HIS A 31 2.93 0.97 -6.43
N GLU A 32 4.11 1.59 -6.54
CA GLU A 32 4.84 2.10 -5.39
C GLU A 32 4.11 3.27 -4.71
N PHE A 33 3.57 4.20 -5.51
CA PHE A 33 2.78 5.30 -4.97
C PHE A 33 1.51 4.81 -4.25
N GLN A 34 0.84 3.78 -4.80
CA GLN A 34 -0.33 3.18 -4.16
C GLN A 34 0.02 2.48 -2.85
N ALA A 35 1.08 1.66 -2.85
CA ALA A 35 1.55 0.95 -1.66
C ALA A 35 1.94 1.94 -0.55
N PHE A 36 2.65 3.01 -0.91
CA PHE A 36 3.06 4.01 0.07
C PHE A 36 1.91 4.88 0.56
N ALA A 37 0.95 5.24 -0.30
CA ALA A 37 -0.28 5.92 0.13
C ALA A 37 -1.07 5.06 1.13
N TYR A 38 -1.17 3.75 0.89
CA TYR A 38 -1.85 2.82 1.79
C TYR A 38 -1.14 2.71 3.13
N LYS A 39 0.20 2.63 3.12
CA LYS A 39 1.02 2.64 4.33
C LYS A 39 0.75 3.88 5.19
N ILE A 40 0.85 5.07 4.60
CA ILE A 40 0.59 6.34 5.30
C ILE A 40 -0.82 6.37 5.88
N ALA A 41 -1.82 5.99 5.08
CA ALA A 41 -3.21 5.98 5.51
C ALA A 41 -3.46 4.99 6.66
N ALA A 42 -2.82 3.82 6.64
CA ALA A 42 -2.89 2.85 7.72
C ALA A 42 -2.24 3.38 9.01
N ASP A 43 -1.05 3.97 8.92
CA ASP A 43 -0.34 4.51 10.09
C ASP A 43 -1.06 5.70 10.74
N PHE A 44 -1.80 6.46 9.95
CA PHE A 44 -2.63 7.58 10.42
C PHE A 44 -4.05 7.14 10.78
N ASN A 45 -4.37 5.84 10.64
CA ASN A 45 -5.69 5.27 10.83
C ASN A 45 -6.79 6.01 10.02
N ASP A 46 -6.43 6.50 8.82
CA ASP A 46 -7.26 7.32 7.93
C ASP A 46 -7.34 6.71 6.52
N LEU A 47 -7.83 5.47 6.45
CA LEU A 47 -8.01 4.74 5.18
C LEU A 47 -9.08 5.37 4.28
N VAL A 48 -10.04 6.09 4.86
CA VAL A 48 -11.12 6.76 4.12
C VAL A 48 -10.55 7.79 3.15
N ASN A 49 -9.45 8.46 3.51
CA ASN A 49 -8.82 9.49 2.69
C ASN A 49 -7.64 8.97 1.85
N LEU A 50 -7.58 7.68 1.51
CA LEU A 50 -6.49 7.09 0.70
C LEU A 50 -6.19 7.89 -0.59
N LYS A 51 -7.24 8.34 -1.30
CA LYS A 51 -7.09 9.12 -2.54
C LYS A 51 -6.34 10.43 -2.33
N LEU A 52 -6.49 11.08 -1.17
CA LEU A 52 -5.79 12.31 -0.83
C LEU A 52 -4.27 12.06 -0.78
N TYR A 53 -3.86 11.03 -0.05
CA TYR A 53 -2.43 10.68 0.09
C TYR A 53 -1.83 10.26 -1.25
N LEU A 54 -2.56 9.49 -2.05
CA LEU A 54 -2.11 9.10 -3.39
C LEU A 54 -1.92 10.33 -4.31
N ASN A 55 -2.83 11.30 -4.26
CA ASN A 55 -2.72 12.52 -5.04
C ASN A 55 -1.57 13.42 -4.57
N LEU A 56 -1.30 13.48 -3.26
CA LEU A 56 -0.14 14.18 -2.72
C LEU A 56 1.16 13.57 -3.25
N LEU A 57 1.27 12.25 -3.18
CA LEU A 57 2.44 11.50 -3.64
C LEU A 57 2.77 11.66 -5.12
N LYS A 58 1.76 11.87 -5.96
CA LYS A 58 1.93 12.12 -7.39
C LYS A 58 2.34 13.56 -7.71
N ARG A 59 2.14 14.50 -6.79
CA ARG A 59 2.33 15.95 -7.01
C ARG A 59 3.54 16.52 -6.28
N VAL A 60 3.97 15.87 -5.21
CA VAL A 60 5.06 16.32 -4.34
C VAL A 60 6.20 15.33 -4.45
N ASP A 61 7.43 15.84 -4.47
CA ASP A 61 8.62 15.00 -4.52
C ASP A 61 8.68 14.04 -3.33
N ARG A 62 9.14 12.82 -3.63
CA ARG A 62 9.24 11.73 -2.64
C ARG A 62 10.05 12.14 -1.42
N ILE A 63 11.14 12.88 -1.60
CA ILE A 63 12.02 13.35 -0.53
C ILE A 63 11.22 14.17 0.51
N ILE A 64 10.39 15.09 0.04
CA ILE A 64 9.57 15.95 0.91
C ILE A 64 8.53 15.12 1.67
N ILE A 65 7.88 14.16 0.98
CA ILE A 65 6.87 13.31 1.62
C ILE A 65 7.49 12.41 2.69
N GLU A 66 8.64 11.79 2.42
CA GLU A 66 9.31 10.90 3.37
C GLU A 66 9.77 11.66 4.63
N GLN A 67 10.33 12.87 4.46
CA GLN A 67 10.67 13.73 5.59
C GLN A 67 9.44 14.15 6.40
N ALA A 68 8.35 14.52 5.73
CA ALA A 68 7.12 14.88 6.41
C ALA A 68 6.47 13.70 7.13
N TYR A 69 6.53 12.50 6.53
CA TYR A 69 6.02 11.28 7.11
C TYR A 69 6.81 10.86 8.35
N SER A 70 8.14 10.86 8.29
CA SER A 70 8.99 10.58 9.46
C SER A 70 8.64 11.52 10.62
N PHE A 71 8.56 12.82 10.34
CA PHE A 71 8.17 13.82 11.33
C PHE A 71 6.77 13.57 11.93
N ALA A 72 5.79 13.16 11.11
CA ALA A 72 4.43 12.91 11.56
C ALA A 72 4.30 11.64 12.43
N ILE A 73 5.13 10.62 12.17
CA ILE A 73 5.17 9.39 12.98
C ILE A 73 5.81 9.65 14.34
N ASP A 74 6.91 10.41 14.37
CA ASP A 74 7.61 10.78 15.60
C ASP A 74 6.83 11.80 16.46
N SER A 75 5.91 12.53 15.84
CA SER A 75 5.06 13.51 16.52
C SER A 75 4.06 12.84 17.47
N ARG A 76 3.96 13.38 18.69
CA ARG A 76 2.91 13.03 19.68
C ARG A 76 1.58 13.75 19.44
N ALA A 77 1.40 14.36 18.27
CA ALA A 77 0.16 15.06 17.96
C ALA A 77 -1.05 14.11 17.97
N ALA A 78 -2.18 14.60 18.50
CA ALA A 78 -3.44 13.87 18.47
C ALA A 78 -3.88 13.55 17.02
N ASP A 79 -3.69 14.52 16.12
CA ASP A 79 -4.01 14.38 14.69
C ASP A 79 -2.73 14.32 13.84
N LYS A 80 -2.13 13.13 13.70
CA LYS A 80 -0.91 12.93 12.89
C LYS A 80 -1.05 13.42 11.45
N LYS A 81 -2.25 13.28 10.86
CA LYS A 81 -2.60 13.83 9.54
C LYS A 81 -2.35 15.33 9.44
N LYS A 82 -2.75 16.12 10.45
CA LYS A 82 -2.58 17.58 10.41
C LYS A 82 -1.10 17.94 10.51
N SER A 83 -0.34 17.26 11.37
CA SER A 83 1.12 17.45 11.46
C SER A 83 1.82 17.13 10.14
N PHE A 84 1.42 16.05 9.47
CA PHE A 84 1.93 15.67 8.17
C PHE A 84 1.66 16.74 7.10
N LEU A 85 0.41 17.18 6.95
CA LEU A 85 0.02 18.19 5.97
C LEU A 85 0.70 19.54 6.22
N TRP A 86 0.77 19.95 7.49
CA TRP A 86 1.48 21.17 7.89
C TRP A 86 2.96 21.10 7.55
N LYS A 87 3.62 19.97 7.80
CA LYS A 87 5.04 19.79 7.51
C LYS A 87 5.31 19.80 6.01
N ILE A 88 4.46 19.16 5.20
CA ILE A 88 4.56 19.24 3.72
C ILE A 88 4.49 20.70 3.26
N LYS A 89 3.52 21.46 3.78
CA LYS A 89 3.39 22.89 3.42
C LYS A 89 4.66 23.64 3.78
N LYS A 90 5.15 23.48 5.02
CA LYS A 90 6.36 24.15 5.49
C LYS A 90 7.59 23.83 4.64
N LEU A 91 7.80 22.55 4.28
CA LEU A 91 8.93 22.14 3.45
C LEU A 91 8.85 22.70 2.03
N ARG A 92 7.65 22.96 1.51
CA ARG A 92 7.45 23.56 0.19
C ARG A 92 7.64 25.08 0.19
N ASP A 93 7.35 25.75 1.29
CA ASP A 93 7.56 27.20 1.46
C ASP A 93 9.05 27.55 1.74
N ASP A 94 9.84 26.59 2.23
CA ASP A 94 11.27 26.75 2.57
C ASP A 94 12.22 26.53 1.38
N LEU A 95 11.69 26.04 0.24
CA LEU A 95 12.39 25.75 -1.02
C LEU A 95 12.20 26.90 -2.03
#